data_AF-A0A0F3PP74-F1
#
_entry.id   AF-A0A0F3PP74-F1
#
_cell.length_a   1.000
_cell.length_b   1.000
_cell.length_c   1.000
_cell.angle_alpha   90.00
_cell.angle_beta   90.00
_cell.angle_gamma   90.00
#
_symmetry.space_group_name_H-M   'P 1'
#
loop_
_entity.id
_entity.type
_entity.pdbx_description
1 polymer ?
#
loop_
_entity_poly.entity_id
_entity_poly.type
_entity_poly.pdbx_seq_one_letter_code
_entity_poly.pdbx_strand_id
1 'polypeptide(L)'
;MLVAMEGSVGYGIGGARVELEIGYERFKTKGIRDSGSKEDEADTVYLLAKELAYDVVTGQTDNLAAALAKTSGKDIVQFAKAVEISYPSIDSKVCSGSHAALEGSKSNANEYSSDLTGSSKETKTAQCSGFKTSGVTAGNNKLSKFVGLTRVNDGTHWPTGQGGKSSGGPEVGTPNSNAIAMAKDLVQELTPEEKTIIAGLLAKTIEGGEVVEIRAVSSTSVMVNACYDLLSEGLGVVPYACVGLGGNFVGVVDGHITPKLAYRLKAGLSYQLSPEISAFVGGFYHRVVGDGVYDDLPAQLL
;
A
#
# COMPACT_ATOMS: atom_id res chain seq x y z
N MET A 1 16.65 14.94 10.59
CA MET A 1 17.76 15.91 10.39
C MET A 1 18.13 16.00 8.90
N LEU A 2 18.34 17.21 8.35
CA LEU A 2 18.85 17.42 6.98
C LEU A 2 20.39 17.48 7.02
N VAL A 3 21.06 16.72 6.15
CA VAL A 3 22.51 16.88 5.93
C VAL A 3 22.72 17.25 4.46
N ALA A 4 23.30 18.41 4.22
CA ALA A 4 23.67 18.89 2.88
C ALA A 4 25.15 19.26 2.87
N MET A 5 25.90 18.71 1.92
CA MET A 5 27.30 19.05 1.66
C MET A 5 27.46 19.28 0.16
N GLU A 6 27.97 20.45 -0.22
CA GLU A 6 28.28 20.76 -1.62
C GLU A 6 29.74 21.21 -1.71
N GLY A 7 30.48 20.60 -2.62
CA GLY A 7 31.86 20.97 -2.93
C GLY A 7 32.01 21.20 -4.43
N SER A 8 32.80 22.19 -4.81
CA SER A 8 33.14 22.45 -6.20
C SER A 8 34.64 22.55 -6.41
N VAL A 9 35.11 22.11 -7.57
CA VAL A 9 36.47 22.32 -8.06
C VAL A 9 36.39 22.82 -9.48
N GLY A 10 37.14 23.87 -9.79
CA GLY A 10 37.03 24.52 -11.09
C GLY A 10 38.33 25.15 -11.57
N TYR A 11 38.32 25.50 -12.84
CA TYR A 11 39.42 26.17 -13.51
C TYR A 11 38.90 27.37 -14.29
N GLY A 12 39.56 28.51 -14.12
CA GLY A 12 39.20 29.77 -14.75
C GLY A 12 40.31 30.28 -15.66
N ILE A 13 39.92 30.81 -16.83
CA ILE A 13 40.79 31.59 -17.71
C ILE A 13 40.05 32.86 -18.11
N GLY A 14 40.59 34.02 -17.72
CA GLY A 14 39.95 35.32 -17.99
C GLY A 14 38.59 35.43 -17.30
N GLY A 15 37.56 35.83 -18.05
CA GLY A 15 36.18 35.92 -17.57
C GLY A 15 35.39 34.61 -17.61
N ALA A 16 35.98 33.49 -18.04
CA ALA A 16 35.30 32.20 -18.13
C ALA A 16 35.80 31.23 -17.05
N ARG A 17 34.89 30.48 -16.42
CA ARG A 17 35.19 29.45 -15.42
C ARG A 17 34.42 28.16 -15.71
N VAL A 18 35.06 27.01 -15.53
CA VAL A 18 34.40 25.70 -15.56
C VAL A 18 34.50 25.08 -14.17
N GLU A 19 33.38 24.65 -13.61
CA GLU A 19 33.27 24.14 -12.24
C GLU A 19 32.61 22.76 -12.25
N LEU A 20 33.29 21.77 -11.68
CA LEU A 20 32.71 20.47 -11.32
C LEU A 20 32.20 20.56 -9.89
N GLU A 21 30.90 20.33 -9.71
CA GLU A 21 30.20 20.36 -8.44
C GLU A 21 29.71 18.97 -8.05
N ILE A 22 29.93 18.62 -6.79
CA ILE A 22 29.40 17.40 -6.18
C ILE A 22 28.61 17.84 -4.95
N GLY A 23 27.31 17.58 -4.97
CA GLY A 23 26.40 17.81 -3.86
C GLY A 23 25.90 16.49 -3.29
N TYR A 24 25.86 16.37 -1.97
CA TYR A 24 25.22 15.28 -1.26
C TYR A 24 24.18 15.84 -0.30
N GLU A 25 22.92 15.45 -0.52
CA GLU A 25 21.80 15.81 0.32
C GLU A 25 21.14 14.54 0.84
N ARG A 26 20.87 14.48 2.15
CA ARG A 26 20.14 13.39 2.78
C ARG A 26 18.91 13.94 3.49
N PHE A 27 17.75 13.46 3.06
CA PHE A 27 16.45 13.75 3.64
C PHE A 27 15.96 12.53 4.43
N LYS A 28 15.84 12.66 5.75
CA LYS A 28 15.11 11.67 6.56
C LYS A 28 13.62 11.97 6.46
N THR A 29 12.79 10.94 6.22
CA THR A 29 11.32 11.06 6.24
C THR A 29 10.86 11.29 7.68
N LYS A 30 9.92 12.24 7.88
CA LYS A 30 9.26 12.42 9.18
C LYS A 30 8.05 11.48 9.23
N GLY A 31 7.99 10.60 10.23
CA GLY A 31 6.81 9.77 10.47
C GLY A 31 5.66 10.58 11.07
N ILE A 32 4.43 10.32 10.63
CA ILE A 32 3.23 10.80 11.31
C ILE A 32 2.96 9.84 12.47
N ARG A 33 3.15 10.32 13.71
CA ARG A 33 2.59 9.68 14.91
C ARG A 33 1.67 10.68 15.59
N ASP A 34 0.43 10.25 15.77
CA ASP A 34 -0.53 10.94 16.63
C ASP A 34 -0.06 10.81 18.09
N SER A 35 -0.25 11.87 18.87
CA SER A 35 0.07 12.02 20.30
C SER A 35 1.54 12.27 20.73
N GLY A 36 1.87 13.56 20.89
CA GLY A 36 2.28 14.12 22.19
C GLY A 36 3.61 13.72 22.85
N SER A 37 4.48 12.92 22.25
CA SER A 37 5.83 12.66 22.77
C SER A 37 6.90 12.85 21.70
N LYS A 38 8.11 13.21 22.13
CA LYS A 38 9.21 13.79 21.33
C LYS A 38 9.45 13.05 20.00
N GLU A 39 9.75 13.84 18.97
CA GLU A 39 10.05 13.43 17.59
C GLU A 39 11.18 12.38 17.52
N ASP A 40 10.84 11.09 17.55
CA ASP A 40 11.78 10.02 17.21
C ASP A 40 11.75 9.77 15.70
N GLU A 41 12.94 9.86 15.10
CA GLU A 41 13.19 9.52 13.69
C GLU A 41 12.80 8.05 13.46
N ALA A 42 11.85 7.77 12.57
CA ALA A 42 11.35 6.42 12.33
C ALA A 42 11.50 6.02 10.86
N ASP A 43 11.95 4.78 10.64
CA ASP A 43 11.93 4.15 9.32
C ASP A 43 10.45 3.94 8.90
N THR A 44 10.06 4.50 7.76
CA THR A 44 8.70 4.36 7.23
C THR A 44 8.59 3.06 6.43
N VAL A 45 7.74 2.16 6.93
CA VAL A 45 7.43 0.87 6.30
C VAL A 45 6.09 1.00 5.57
N TYR A 46 6.09 0.86 4.25
CA TYR A 46 4.87 0.85 3.45
C TYR A 46 4.45 -0.59 3.18
N LEU A 47 3.19 -0.91 3.49
CA LEU A 47 2.54 -2.14 3.07
C LEU A 47 1.77 -1.84 1.80
N LEU A 48 2.15 -2.48 0.68
CA LEU A 48 1.36 -2.40 -0.54
C LEU A 48 0.11 -3.22 -0.34
N ALA A 49 -1.02 -2.54 -0.11
CA ALA A 49 -2.31 -3.19 -0.01
C ALA A 49 -2.64 -3.80 -1.38
N LYS A 50 -2.66 -5.12 -1.45
CA LYS A 50 -3.16 -5.86 -2.60
C LYS A 50 -4.70 -5.77 -2.64
N GLU A 51 -5.27 -6.20 -3.75
CA GLU A 51 -6.66 -5.96 -4.20
C GLU A 51 -7.70 -6.18 -3.09
N LEU A 52 -7.62 -7.29 -2.33
CA LEU A 52 -8.57 -7.61 -1.26
C LEU A 52 -8.51 -6.63 -0.09
N ALA A 53 -7.30 -6.30 0.38
CA ALA A 53 -7.12 -5.38 1.50
C ALA A 53 -7.60 -3.96 1.14
N TYR A 54 -7.29 -3.51 -0.07
CA TYR A 54 -7.71 -2.22 -0.58
C TYR A 54 -9.24 -2.13 -0.72
N ASP A 55 -9.87 -3.15 -1.32
CA ASP A 55 -11.31 -3.14 -1.56
C ASP A 55 -12.14 -3.18 -0.26
N VAL A 56 -11.65 -3.86 0.78
CA VAL A 56 -12.31 -3.86 2.11
C VAL A 56 -12.30 -2.47 2.73
N VAL A 57 -11.15 -1.78 2.76
CA VAL A 57 -11.03 -0.47 3.40
C VAL A 57 -11.77 0.61 2.61
N THR A 58 -11.74 0.54 1.29
CA THR A 58 -12.42 1.50 0.40
C THR A 58 -13.90 1.19 0.19
N GLY A 59 -14.36 0.01 0.61
CA GLY A 59 -15.76 -0.41 0.49
C GLY A 59 -16.19 -0.79 -0.93
N GLN A 60 -15.26 -1.24 -1.78
CA GLN A 60 -15.55 -1.72 -3.13
C GLN A 60 -16.11 -3.14 -3.11
N THR A 61 -17.38 -3.31 -2.69
CA THR A 61 -18.00 -4.62 -2.49
C THR A 61 -17.96 -5.53 -3.72
N ASP A 62 -18.20 -4.99 -4.92
CA ASP A 62 -18.25 -5.80 -6.15
C ASP A 62 -16.86 -6.29 -6.58
N ASN A 63 -15.84 -5.43 -6.47
CA ASN A 63 -14.45 -5.79 -6.76
C ASN A 63 -13.94 -6.82 -5.73
N LEU A 64 -14.22 -6.58 -4.44
CA LEU A 64 -13.91 -7.52 -3.37
C LEU A 64 -14.56 -8.89 -3.61
N ALA A 65 -15.83 -8.93 -3.99
CA ALA A 65 -16.53 -10.18 -4.28
C ALA A 65 -15.89 -10.92 -5.47
N ALA A 66 -15.51 -10.20 -6.53
CA ALA A 66 -14.85 -10.77 -7.70
C ALA A 66 -13.45 -11.30 -7.37
N ALA A 67 -12.68 -10.59 -6.55
CA ALA A 67 -11.37 -11.02 -6.08
C ALA A 67 -11.47 -12.24 -5.16
N LEU A 68 -12.36 -12.20 -4.15
CA LEU A 68 -12.63 -13.33 -3.26
C LEU A 68 -13.08 -14.59 -4.03
N ALA A 69 -13.89 -14.43 -5.08
CA ALA A 69 -14.33 -15.55 -5.90
C ALA A 69 -13.18 -16.27 -6.63
N LYS A 70 -12.07 -15.56 -6.91
CA LYS A 70 -10.84 -16.12 -7.49
C LYS A 70 -9.90 -16.73 -6.44
N THR A 71 -10.07 -16.36 -5.18
CA THR A 71 -9.29 -16.89 -4.06
C THR A 71 -9.62 -18.35 -3.78
N SER A 72 -8.60 -19.16 -3.54
CA SER A 72 -8.80 -20.57 -3.25
C SER A 72 -9.49 -20.76 -1.90
N GLY A 73 -10.34 -21.79 -1.80
CA GLY A 73 -11.01 -22.08 -0.53
C GLY A 73 -10.06 -22.41 0.63
N LYS A 74 -8.84 -22.90 0.33
CA LYS A 74 -7.79 -23.11 1.34
C LYS A 74 -7.35 -21.80 1.98
N ASP A 75 -7.15 -20.76 1.15
CA ASP A 75 -6.69 -19.45 1.64
C ASP A 75 -7.80 -18.76 2.43
N ILE A 76 -9.06 -18.91 2.01
CA ILE A 76 -10.23 -18.43 2.77
C ILE A 76 -10.32 -19.10 4.15
N VAL A 77 -10.05 -20.40 4.23
CA VAL A 77 -10.02 -21.14 5.51
C VAL A 77 -8.88 -20.64 6.40
N GLN A 78 -7.69 -20.38 5.83
CA GLN A 78 -6.57 -19.81 6.59
C GLN A 78 -6.88 -18.41 7.13
N PHE A 79 -7.46 -17.56 6.29
CA PHE A 79 -7.94 -16.24 6.68
C PHE A 79 -8.97 -16.32 7.82
N ALA A 80 -10.02 -17.11 7.66
CA ALA A 80 -11.05 -17.30 8.68
C ALA A 80 -10.48 -17.81 10.01
N LYS A 81 -9.51 -18.74 9.97
CA LYS A 81 -8.81 -19.23 11.17
C LYS A 81 -8.01 -18.13 11.86
N ALA A 82 -7.36 -17.25 11.11
CA ALA A 82 -6.66 -16.10 11.68
C ALA A 82 -7.64 -15.11 12.35
N VAL A 83 -8.78 -14.85 11.71
CA VAL A 83 -9.86 -14.02 12.29
C VAL A 83 -10.40 -14.64 13.58
N GLU A 84 -10.68 -15.95 13.60
CA GLU A 84 -11.16 -16.66 14.79
C GLU A 84 -10.22 -16.51 15.99
N ILE A 85 -8.91 -16.68 15.75
CA ILE A 85 -7.89 -16.65 16.82
C ILE A 85 -7.66 -15.22 17.33
N SER A 86 -7.55 -14.26 16.42
CA SER A 86 -7.12 -12.91 16.77
C SER A 86 -8.29 -11.98 17.11
N TYR A 87 -9.44 -12.15 16.46
CA TYR A 87 -10.59 -11.25 16.58
C TYR A 87 -11.93 -12.01 16.60
N PRO A 88 -12.23 -12.75 17.69
CA PRO A 88 -13.48 -13.52 17.81
C PRO A 88 -14.76 -12.69 17.67
N SER A 89 -14.70 -11.39 17.96
CA SER A 89 -15.82 -10.45 17.75
C SER A 89 -16.12 -10.25 16.26
N ILE A 90 -15.09 -10.14 15.42
CA ILE A 90 -15.24 -10.00 13.97
C ILE A 90 -15.70 -11.33 13.34
N ASP A 91 -15.15 -12.46 13.81
CA ASP A 91 -15.59 -13.80 13.39
C ASP A 91 -17.11 -14.00 13.51
N SER A 92 -17.72 -13.38 14.54
CA SER A 92 -19.16 -13.45 14.79
C SER A 92 -20.03 -12.53 13.92
N LYS A 93 -19.43 -11.61 13.17
CA LYS A 93 -20.15 -10.66 12.29
C LYS A 93 -20.19 -11.10 10.83
N VAL A 94 -19.19 -11.88 10.40
CA VAL A 94 -19.03 -12.30 9.01
C VAL A 94 -19.66 -13.68 8.80
N CYS A 95 -20.44 -13.85 7.73
CA CYS A 95 -21.19 -15.08 7.46
C CYS A 95 -22.08 -15.50 8.65
N SER A 96 -22.69 -14.56 9.35
CA SER A 96 -23.52 -14.83 10.54
C SER A 96 -25.00 -14.49 10.35
N GLY A 97 -25.35 -13.80 9.26
CA GLY A 97 -26.67 -13.24 9.02
C GLY A 97 -27.60 -14.08 8.15
N SER A 98 -28.65 -13.44 7.62
CA SER A 98 -29.71 -14.05 6.81
C SER A 98 -29.91 -13.40 5.43
N HIS A 99 -29.11 -12.37 5.12
CA HIS A 99 -29.33 -11.54 3.95
C HIS A 99 -29.10 -12.27 2.62
N ALA A 100 -28.40 -13.40 2.65
CA ALA A 100 -28.07 -14.22 1.48
C ALA A 100 -28.77 -15.59 1.52
N ALA A 101 -29.81 -15.75 2.35
CA ALA A 101 -30.55 -17.00 2.46
C ALA A 101 -31.25 -17.37 1.14
N LEU A 102 -31.01 -18.61 0.70
CA LEU A 102 -31.58 -19.18 -0.52
C LEU A 102 -33.03 -19.61 -0.29
N GLU A 103 -33.89 -19.51 -1.31
CA GLU A 103 -35.35 -19.61 -1.14
C GLU A 103 -35.79 -20.96 -0.54
N GLY A 104 -35.13 -22.05 -0.92
CA GLY A 104 -35.41 -23.41 -0.46
C GLY A 104 -35.12 -23.67 1.02
N SER A 105 -34.24 -22.89 1.65
CA SER A 105 -33.88 -23.00 3.07
C SER A 105 -34.16 -21.74 3.89
N LYS A 106 -34.62 -20.65 3.25
CA LYS A 106 -34.77 -19.30 3.84
C LYS A 106 -35.54 -19.25 5.16
N SER A 107 -36.58 -20.06 5.29
CA SER A 107 -37.42 -20.09 6.49
C SER A 107 -36.87 -20.95 7.62
N ASN A 108 -35.97 -21.90 7.31
CA ASN A 108 -35.66 -23.02 8.20
C ASN A 108 -34.16 -23.14 8.53
N ALA A 109 -33.26 -22.63 7.67
CA ALA A 109 -31.82 -22.73 7.82
C ALA A 109 -31.34 -22.19 9.16
N ASN A 110 -30.78 -23.05 10.02
CA ASN A 110 -30.30 -22.67 11.34
C ASN A 110 -28.88 -23.18 11.64
N GLU A 111 -28.31 -23.99 10.74
CA GLU A 111 -26.96 -24.54 10.88
C GLU A 111 -26.23 -24.63 9.55
N TYR A 112 -24.90 -24.52 9.63
CA TYR A 112 -24.02 -24.80 8.50
C TYR A 112 -23.82 -26.31 8.32
N SER A 113 -23.82 -26.77 7.08
CA SER A 113 -23.50 -28.16 6.75
C SER A 113 -22.92 -28.30 5.36
N SER A 114 -22.07 -29.31 5.17
CA SER A 114 -21.58 -29.72 3.85
C SER A 114 -22.46 -30.79 3.21
N ASP A 115 -23.30 -31.48 3.98
CA ASP A 115 -24.29 -32.44 3.50
C ASP A 115 -25.70 -31.83 3.57
N LEU A 116 -26.15 -31.36 2.41
CA LEU A 116 -27.46 -30.74 2.20
C LEU A 116 -28.51 -31.77 1.73
N THR A 117 -28.24 -33.06 1.92
CA THR A 117 -29.14 -34.15 1.58
C THR A 117 -29.70 -34.83 2.84
N GLY A 118 -30.69 -35.71 2.67
CA GLY A 118 -31.31 -36.45 3.76
C GLY A 118 -32.41 -35.69 4.52
N SER A 119 -32.74 -36.19 5.72
CA SER A 119 -33.80 -35.65 6.57
C SER A 119 -33.45 -34.25 7.10
N SER A 120 -34.44 -33.38 7.22
CA SER A 120 -34.31 -32.00 7.69
C SER A 120 -33.35 -31.14 6.87
N LYS A 121 -33.14 -31.46 5.59
CA LYS A 121 -32.20 -30.72 4.72
C LYS A 121 -32.51 -29.22 4.63
N GLU A 122 -33.77 -28.81 4.64
CA GLU A 122 -34.17 -27.38 4.70
C GLU A 122 -33.63 -26.60 5.91
N THR A 123 -33.20 -27.27 6.99
CA THR A 123 -32.59 -26.60 8.15
C THR A 123 -31.09 -26.33 7.96
N LYS A 124 -30.50 -26.82 6.88
CA LYS A 124 -29.06 -26.75 6.60
C LYS A 124 -28.75 -25.77 5.49
N THR A 125 -27.61 -25.09 5.62
CA THR A 125 -27.09 -24.20 4.58
C THR A 125 -25.59 -24.36 4.41
N ALA A 126 -25.11 -24.18 3.19
CA ALA A 126 -23.70 -23.96 2.86
C ALA A 126 -23.49 -22.57 2.25
N GLN A 127 -24.45 -21.66 2.50
CA GLN A 127 -24.45 -20.29 2.01
C GLN A 127 -24.04 -19.33 3.13
N CYS A 128 -22.94 -18.60 2.95
CA CYS A 128 -22.49 -17.54 3.85
C CYS A 128 -23.63 -16.54 4.07
N SER A 129 -23.93 -16.22 5.34
CA SER A 129 -25.08 -15.40 5.73
C SER A 129 -26.42 -15.89 5.16
N GLY A 130 -26.54 -17.21 5.02
CA GLY A 130 -27.69 -17.92 4.47
C GLY A 130 -28.63 -18.52 5.51
N PHE A 131 -28.66 -17.99 6.73
CA PHE A 131 -29.55 -18.45 7.79
C PHE A 131 -30.96 -17.87 7.65
N LYS A 132 -31.92 -18.43 8.37
CA LYS A 132 -33.22 -17.78 8.61
C LYS A 132 -33.05 -16.51 9.44
N THR A 133 -34.04 -15.62 9.37
CA THR A 133 -34.04 -14.32 10.05
C THR A 133 -34.11 -14.38 11.58
N SER A 134 -34.57 -15.49 12.18
CA SER A 134 -34.73 -15.60 13.65
C SER A 134 -34.64 -17.04 14.17
N GLY A 135 -34.11 -17.21 15.39
CA GLY A 135 -33.97 -18.53 16.03
C GLY A 135 -32.82 -19.37 15.47
N VAL A 136 -31.74 -18.72 15.08
CA VAL A 136 -30.46 -19.34 14.68
C VAL A 136 -29.76 -19.85 15.94
N THR A 137 -29.16 -21.04 15.86
CA THR A 137 -28.44 -21.63 16.99
C THR A 137 -27.22 -20.78 17.34
N ALA A 138 -27.23 -20.17 18.52
CA ALA A 138 -26.17 -19.29 18.98
C ALA A 138 -24.81 -20.02 18.99
N GLY A 139 -23.81 -19.42 18.35
CA GLY A 139 -22.42 -19.92 18.36
C GLY A 139 -22.01 -20.70 17.11
N ASN A 140 -22.95 -21.11 16.26
CA ASN A 140 -22.66 -21.78 14.99
C ASN A 140 -22.75 -20.86 13.76
N ASN A 141 -23.21 -19.62 13.94
CA ASN A 141 -23.35 -18.61 12.90
C ASN A 141 -22.14 -17.66 12.88
N LYS A 142 -20.99 -18.16 12.45
CA LYS A 142 -19.73 -17.41 12.38
C LYS A 142 -18.92 -17.78 11.14
N LEU A 143 -17.95 -16.95 10.77
CA LEU A 143 -17.07 -17.18 9.63
C LEU A 143 -16.27 -18.49 9.76
N SER A 144 -15.65 -18.73 10.91
CA SER A 144 -14.94 -19.97 11.25
C SER A 144 -15.80 -21.23 11.07
N LYS A 145 -17.07 -21.15 11.47
CA LYS A 145 -18.05 -22.25 11.35
C LYS A 145 -18.50 -22.44 9.91
N PHE A 146 -18.72 -21.36 9.18
CA PHE A 146 -18.98 -21.41 7.75
C PHE A 146 -17.87 -22.17 7.03
N VAL A 147 -16.61 -21.74 7.14
CA VAL A 147 -15.51 -22.38 6.40
C VAL A 147 -15.24 -23.82 6.85
N GLY A 148 -15.41 -24.10 8.15
CA GLY A 148 -15.11 -25.41 8.74
C GLY A 148 -16.20 -26.46 8.49
N LEU A 149 -17.48 -26.08 8.47
CA LEU A 149 -18.59 -27.02 8.35
C LEU A 149 -19.08 -27.23 6.92
N THR A 150 -18.75 -26.32 6.00
CA THR A 150 -19.22 -26.35 4.61
C THR A 150 -18.14 -26.80 3.61
N ARG A 151 -16.99 -27.31 4.06
CA ARG A 151 -15.91 -27.82 3.19
C ARG A 151 -15.43 -26.79 2.15
N VAL A 152 -15.30 -25.52 2.56
CA VAL A 152 -14.69 -24.47 1.73
C VAL A 152 -13.27 -24.87 1.31
N ASN A 153 -12.50 -25.51 2.19
CA ASN A 153 -11.13 -25.96 1.94
C ASN A 153 -10.97 -26.84 0.67
N ASP A 154 -11.99 -27.66 0.38
CA ASP A 154 -11.96 -28.61 -0.73
C ASP A 154 -12.64 -28.02 -2.00
N GLY A 155 -13.10 -26.76 -1.93
CA GLY A 155 -13.82 -26.08 -3.02
C GLY A 155 -15.26 -26.55 -3.25
N THR A 156 -15.81 -27.40 -2.37
CA THR A 156 -17.14 -28.01 -2.59
C THR A 156 -18.27 -26.98 -2.60
N HIS A 157 -18.22 -26.03 -1.65
CA HIS A 157 -19.23 -24.97 -1.50
C HIS A 157 -18.59 -23.58 -1.62
N TRP A 158 -17.54 -23.46 -2.42
CA TRP A 158 -16.84 -22.18 -2.67
C TRP A 158 -16.48 -22.05 -4.16
N PRO A 159 -16.63 -20.86 -4.79
CA PRO A 159 -17.17 -19.60 -4.25
C PRO A 159 -18.70 -19.50 -4.30
N THR A 160 -19.38 -20.53 -4.79
CA THR A 160 -20.84 -20.57 -4.90
C THR A 160 -21.43 -21.42 -3.77
N GLY A 161 -22.40 -20.84 -3.06
CA GLY A 161 -23.08 -21.50 -1.94
C GLY A 161 -24.26 -22.34 -2.38
N GLN A 162 -24.74 -23.15 -1.45
CA GLN A 162 -25.90 -24.02 -1.64
C GLN A 162 -26.77 -24.03 -0.38
N GLY A 163 -28.04 -24.38 -0.54
CA GLY A 163 -29.03 -24.46 0.53
C GLY A 163 -29.82 -25.76 0.41
N GLY A 164 -30.19 -26.36 1.54
CA GLY A 164 -31.08 -27.50 1.49
C GLY A 164 -32.47 -27.11 0.99
N LYS A 165 -33.17 -28.05 0.36
CA LYS A 165 -34.50 -27.83 -0.20
C LYS A 165 -35.39 -29.04 0.03
N SER A 166 -36.64 -28.83 0.39
CA SER A 166 -37.56 -29.92 0.78
C SER A 166 -37.80 -30.96 -0.32
N SER A 167 -37.86 -30.55 -1.58
CA SER A 167 -38.01 -31.46 -2.72
C SER A 167 -36.84 -31.34 -3.69
N GLY A 168 -36.37 -32.49 -4.19
CA GLY A 168 -35.21 -32.55 -5.08
C GLY A 168 -33.87 -32.43 -4.35
N GLY A 169 -32.82 -32.12 -5.14
CA GLY A 169 -31.49 -31.84 -4.63
C GLY A 169 -31.36 -30.44 -4.00
N PRO A 170 -30.18 -30.11 -3.45
CA PRO A 170 -29.89 -28.80 -2.90
C PRO A 170 -30.13 -27.69 -3.92
N GLU A 171 -30.59 -26.54 -3.45
CA GLU A 171 -30.62 -25.32 -4.23
C GLU A 171 -29.20 -24.76 -4.35
N VAL A 172 -28.76 -24.54 -5.58
CA VAL A 172 -27.48 -23.89 -5.87
C VAL A 172 -27.72 -22.39 -5.97
N GLY A 173 -26.92 -21.61 -5.25
CA GLY A 173 -26.97 -20.16 -5.31
C GLY A 173 -26.56 -19.61 -6.69
N THR A 174 -26.73 -18.31 -6.87
CA THR A 174 -26.19 -17.61 -8.04
C THR A 174 -24.66 -17.75 -8.08
N PRO A 175 -24.02 -17.61 -9.26
CA PRO A 175 -22.58 -17.68 -9.36
C PRO A 175 -21.89 -16.75 -8.34
N ASN A 176 -20.93 -17.30 -7.60
CA ASN A 176 -20.15 -16.61 -6.57
C ASN A 176 -20.96 -16.14 -5.34
N SER A 177 -22.15 -16.71 -5.09
CA SER A 177 -23.03 -16.26 -4.00
C SER A 177 -22.37 -16.23 -2.61
N ASN A 178 -21.41 -17.11 -2.31
CA ASN A 178 -20.68 -17.08 -1.02
C ASN A 178 -19.65 -15.95 -0.98
N ALA A 179 -18.91 -15.73 -2.07
CA ALA A 179 -17.96 -14.62 -2.16
C ALA A 179 -18.68 -13.27 -2.08
N ILE A 180 -19.83 -13.13 -2.75
CA ILE A 180 -20.67 -11.92 -2.71
C ILE A 180 -21.19 -11.65 -1.29
N ALA A 181 -21.73 -12.67 -0.62
CA ALA A 181 -22.23 -12.53 0.75
C ALA A 181 -21.11 -12.16 1.74
N MET A 182 -19.95 -12.83 1.61
CA MET A 182 -18.79 -12.54 2.46
C MET A 182 -18.26 -11.11 2.23
N ALA A 183 -18.13 -10.68 0.98
CA ALA A 183 -17.71 -9.31 0.64
C ALA A 183 -18.66 -8.26 1.25
N LYS A 184 -19.97 -8.53 1.16
CA LYS A 184 -20.99 -7.66 1.75
C LYS A 184 -20.85 -7.56 3.26
N ASP A 185 -20.66 -8.67 3.96
CA ASP A 185 -20.46 -8.67 5.41
C ASP A 185 -19.18 -7.91 5.79
N LEU A 186 -18.08 -8.15 5.08
CA LEU A 186 -16.79 -7.46 5.32
C LEU A 186 -16.87 -5.94 5.13
N VAL A 187 -17.72 -5.47 4.23
CA VAL A 187 -17.85 -4.04 3.92
C VAL A 187 -18.98 -3.36 4.71
N GLN A 188 -20.07 -4.06 5.04
CA GLN A 188 -21.26 -3.43 5.61
C GLN A 188 -21.45 -3.70 7.10
N GLU A 189 -20.99 -4.84 7.62
CA GLU A 189 -21.20 -5.24 9.02
C GLU A 189 -20.05 -4.84 9.95
N LEU A 190 -18.89 -4.48 9.37
CA LEU A 190 -17.69 -4.10 10.10
C LEU A 190 -17.53 -2.59 10.26
N THR A 191 -16.99 -2.16 11.40
CA THR A 191 -16.59 -0.75 11.61
C THR A 191 -15.33 -0.42 10.79
N PRO A 192 -15.01 0.88 10.59
CA PRO A 192 -13.77 1.27 9.90
C PRO A 192 -12.49 0.68 10.51
N GLU A 193 -12.43 0.57 11.84
CA GLU A 193 -11.31 -0.03 12.56
C GLU A 193 -11.24 -1.55 12.30
N GLU A 194 -12.38 -2.24 12.34
CA GLU A 194 -12.46 -3.68 12.04
C GLU A 194 -12.10 -3.99 10.58
N LYS A 195 -12.49 -3.12 9.63
CA LYS A 195 -12.08 -3.21 8.23
C LYS A 195 -10.58 -3.12 8.06
N THR A 196 -9.94 -2.19 8.79
CA THR A 196 -8.48 -2.03 8.77
C THR A 196 -7.78 -3.29 9.28
N ILE A 197 -8.31 -3.89 10.36
CA ILE A 197 -7.81 -5.17 10.89
C ILE A 197 -7.95 -6.29 9.86
N ILE A 198 -9.12 -6.43 9.24
CA ILE A 198 -9.36 -7.46 8.23
C ILE A 198 -8.47 -7.27 7.00
N ALA A 199 -8.30 -6.04 6.54
CA ALA A 199 -7.42 -5.73 5.42
C ALA A 199 -5.97 -6.17 5.71
N GLY A 200 -5.48 -5.91 6.93
CA GLY A 200 -4.17 -6.40 7.36
C GLY A 200 -4.08 -7.93 7.40
N LEU A 201 -5.13 -8.62 7.84
CA LEU A 201 -5.18 -10.09 7.84
C LEU A 201 -5.25 -10.68 6.43
N LEU A 202 -6.02 -10.08 5.51
CA LEU A 202 -6.10 -10.49 4.10
C LEU A 202 -4.74 -10.37 3.41
N ALA A 203 -4.08 -9.23 3.58
CA ALA A 203 -2.73 -9.01 3.08
C ALA A 203 -1.73 -10.06 3.63
N LYS A 204 -1.86 -10.40 4.92
CA LYS A 204 -0.96 -11.37 5.57
C LYS A 204 -1.23 -12.83 5.19
N THR A 205 -2.48 -13.21 4.97
CA THR A 205 -2.88 -14.64 4.87
C THR A 205 -3.16 -15.08 3.44
N ILE A 206 -3.67 -14.19 2.58
CA ILE A 206 -4.10 -14.54 1.22
C ILE A 206 -3.15 -13.96 0.20
N GLU A 207 -2.89 -12.66 0.29
CA GLU A 207 -2.22 -11.96 -0.81
C GLU A 207 -0.69 -12.00 -0.70
N GLY A 208 -0.16 -12.26 0.49
CA GLY A 208 1.26 -12.12 0.82
C GLY A 208 1.63 -10.64 0.97
N GLY A 209 2.35 -10.31 2.05
CA GLY A 209 2.79 -8.95 2.32
C GLY A 209 3.95 -8.57 1.41
N GLU A 210 3.82 -7.46 0.69
CA GLU A 210 4.95 -6.83 0.02
C GLU A 210 5.28 -5.55 0.78
N VAL A 211 6.51 -5.48 1.29
CA VAL A 211 6.97 -4.38 2.14
C VAL A 211 8.01 -3.58 1.38
N VAL A 212 7.82 -2.26 1.36
CA VAL A 212 8.84 -1.30 0.94
C VAL A 212 9.28 -0.51 2.16
N GLU A 213 10.54 -0.68 2.57
CA GLU A 213 11.15 0.10 3.64
C GLU A 213 11.85 1.32 3.03
N ILE A 214 11.36 2.51 3.36
CA ILE A 214 11.97 3.78 2.95
C ILE A 214 12.58 4.42 4.21
N ARG A 215 13.90 4.27 4.37
CA ARG A 215 14.65 4.81 5.53
C ARG A 215 15.06 6.27 5.34
N ALA A 216 15.54 6.60 4.15
CA ALA A 216 15.97 7.95 3.80
C ALA A 216 16.01 8.11 2.29
N VAL A 217 15.72 9.33 1.83
CA VAL A 217 15.97 9.71 0.43
C VAL A 217 17.33 10.41 0.40
N SER A 218 18.32 9.80 -0.23
CA SER A 218 19.61 10.42 -0.51
C SER A 218 19.64 10.92 -1.95
N SER A 219 20.23 12.10 -2.16
CA SER A 219 20.40 12.72 -3.46
C SER A 219 21.86 13.10 -3.60
N THR A 220 22.58 12.44 -4.50
CA THR A 220 23.93 12.82 -4.88
C THR A 220 23.86 13.50 -6.24
N SER A 221 24.19 14.78 -6.31
CA SER A 221 24.26 15.51 -7.58
C SER A 221 25.71 15.65 -8.04
N VAL A 222 25.94 15.44 -9.33
CA VAL A 222 27.20 15.70 -10.01
C VAL A 222 26.91 16.63 -11.17
N MET A 223 27.42 17.85 -11.10
CA MET A 223 27.11 18.94 -12.04
C MET A 223 28.38 19.50 -12.64
N VAL A 224 28.36 19.74 -13.95
CA VAL A 224 29.40 20.50 -14.64
C VAL A 224 28.80 21.85 -15.01
N ASN A 225 29.34 22.92 -14.44
CA ASN A 225 28.90 24.29 -14.68
C ASN A 225 29.90 25.04 -15.54
N ALA A 226 29.40 25.78 -16.53
CA ALA A 226 30.12 26.80 -17.25
C ALA A 226 29.66 28.16 -16.73
N CYS A 227 30.59 28.93 -16.16
CA CYS A 227 30.36 30.22 -15.54
C CYS A 227 31.05 31.33 -16.35
N TYR A 228 30.44 32.51 -16.35
CA TYR A 228 31.00 33.70 -16.92
C TYR A 228 30.92 34.87 -15.93
N ASP A 229 32.06 35.50 -15.71
CA ASP A 229 32.24 36.67 -14.88
C ASP A 229 32.11 37.91 -15.76
N LEU A 230 31.03 38.67 -15.53
CA LEU A 230 30.79 39.93 -16.20
C LEU A 230 31.69 40.98 -15.55
N LEU A 231 32.79 41.30 -16.23
CA LEU A 231 33.72 42.35 -15.81
C LEU A 231 32.96 43.67 -15.63
N SER A 232 33.01 44.20 -14.40
CA SER A 232 32.50 45.52 -14.06
C SER A 232 33.70 46.44 -13.83
N GLU A 233 33.89 47.43 -14.71
CA GLU A 233 34.96 48.42 -14.53
C GLU A 233 34.67 49.27 -13.28
N GLY A 234 35.53 49.16 -12.26
CA GLY A 234 35.59 50.13 -11.14
C GLY A 234 35.00 49.71 -9.79
N LEU A 235 34.47 48.49 -9.62
CA LEU A 235 34.03 47.96 -8.31
C LEU A 235 34.70 46.62 -8.03
N GLY A 236 35.16 46.37 -6.80
CA GLY A 236 35.69 45.06 -6.34
C GLY A 236 34.65 43.93 -6.28
N VAL A 237 33.52 44.08 -6.99
CA VAL A 237 32.39 43.15 -7.07
C VAL A 237 32.18 42.79 -8.54
N VAL A 238 32.23 41.50 -8.86
CA VAL A 238 32.09 40.97 -10.22
C VAL A 238 30.83 40.13 -10.32
N PRO A 239 29.79 40.57 -11.05
CA PRO A 239 28.62 39.73 -11.28
C PRO A 239 28.99 38.49 -12.10
N TYR A 240 28.39 37.35 -11.75
CA TYR A 240 28.61 36.08 -12.46
C TYR A 240 27.30 35.37 -12.75
N ALA A 241 27.29 34.60 -13.83
CA ALA A 241 26.22 33.68 -14.18
C ALA A 241 26.79 32.34 -14.65
N CYS A 242 26.12 31.24 -14.29
CA CYS A 242 26.51 29.89 -14.68
C CYS A 242 25.33 29.10 -15.24
N VAL A 243 25.64 28.27 -16.23
CA VAL A 243 24.77 27.21 -16.75
C VAL A 243 25.48 25.89 -16.50
N GLY A 244 24.79 24.96 -15.85
CA GLY A 244 25.31 23.62 -15.57
C GLY A 244 24.39 22.51 -16.03
N LEU A 245 25.02 21.42 -16.43
CA LEU A 245 24.38 20.17 -16.83
C LEU A 245 25.04 19.04 -16.05
N GLY A 246 24.25 18.05 -15.67
CA GLY A 246 24.76 16.95 -14.86
C GLY A 246 23.74 15.87 -14.62
N GLY A 247 24.03 15.05 -13.62
CA GLY A 247 23.19 13.97 -13.17
C GLY A 247 22.86 14.13 -11.70
N ASN A 248 21.62 13.84 -11.32
CA ASN A 248 21.22 13.62 -9.95
C ASN A 248 20.96 12.12 -9.75
N PHE A 249 21.61 11.56 -8.74
CA PHE A 249 21.55 10.16 -8.36
C PHE A 249 20.73 10.08 -7.08
N VAL A 250 19.45 9.74 -7.22
CA VAL A 250 18.54 9.65 -6.07
C VAL A 250 18.44 8.20 -5.63
N GLY A 251 18.81 7.95 -4.37
CA GLY A 251 18.62 6.69 -3.68
C GLY A 251 17.41 6.78 -2.76
N VAL A 252 16.33 6.09 -3.10
CA VAL A 252 15.09 6.03 -2.29
C VAL A 252 15.07 4.78 -1.40
N VAL A 253 15.69 3.68 -1.86
CA VAL A 253 15.78 2.38 -1.18
C VAL A 253 17.23 1.90 -1.21
N ASP A 254 17.67 1.17 -0.17
CA ASP A 254 19.04 0.64 -0.09
C ASP A 254 19.43 -0.13 -1.37
N GLY A 255 20.47 0.37 -2.06
CA GLY A 255 21.09 -0.30 -3.20
C GLY A 255 20.56 0.04 -4.60
N HIS A 256 19.51 0.86 -4.76
CA HIS A 256 19.02 1.30 -6.08
C HIS A 256 19.26 2.78 -6.30
N ILE A 257 20.12 3.10 -7.27
CA ILE A 257 20.47 4.46 -7.65
C ILE A 257 19.99 4.68 -9.09
N THR A 258 18.95 5.50 -9.27
CA THR A 258 18.48 5.87 -10.61
C THR A 258 19.13 7.19 -11.04
N PRO A 259 19.94 7.21 -12.12
CA PRO A 259 20.51 8.44 -12.64
C PRO A 259 19.45 9.24 -13.40
N LYS A 260 19.21 10.49 -13.00
CA LYS A 260 18.37 11.44 -13.73
C LYS A 260 19.20 12.62 -14.21
N LEU A 261 18.95 13.09 -15.43
CA LEU A 261 19.58 14.31 -15.94
C LEU A 261 19.09 15.51 -15.14
N ALA A 262 19.99 16.42 -14.83
CA ALA A 262 19.66 17.66 -14.12
C ALA A 262 20.37 18.85 -14.77
N TYR A 263 19.74 20.01 -14.66
CA TYR A 263 20.32 21.28 -15.07
C TYR A 263 20.29 22.27 -13.91
N ARG A 264 21.28 23.15 -13.89
CA ARG A 264 21.45 24.14 -12.84
C ARG A 264 21.77 25.50 -13.43
N LEU A 265 21.11 26.52 -12.94
CA LEU A 265 21.38 27.92 -13.28
C LEU A 265 21.87 28.59 -12.01
N LYS A 266 23.05 29.21 -12.03
CA LYS A 266 23.55 30.01 -10.91
C LYS A 266 23.71 31.46 -11.35
N ALA A 267 23.41 32.40 -10.47
CA ALA A 267 23.70 33.80 -10.70
C ALA A 267 24.02 34.49 -9.37
N GLY A 268 24.97 35.40 -9.38
CA GLY A 268 25.42 36.03 -8.16
C GLY A 268 26.49 37.08 -8.35
N LEU A 269 27.15 37.41 -7.26
CA LEU A 269 28.24 38.36 -7.15
C LEU A 269 29.46 37.65 -6.57
N SER A 270 30.62 37.89 -7.18
CA SER A 270 31.93 37.53 -6.66
C SER A 270 32.59 38.76 -6.04
N TYR A 271 33.20 38.61 -4.88
CA TYR A 271 33.98 39.63 -4.19
C TYR A 271 35.41 39.14 -4.03
N GLN A 272 36.38 39.87 -4.57
CA GLN A 272 37.79 39.50 -4.40
C GLN A 272 38.28 39.94 -3.01
N LEU A 273 38.63 38.96 -2.17
CA LEU A 273 39.22 39.20 -0.84
C LEU A 273 40.74 39.39 -0.96
N SER A 274 41.39 38.59 -1.81
CA SER A 274 42.81 38.68 -2.18
C SER A 274 42.99 38.22 -3.65
N PRO A 275 44.18 38.39 -4.26
CA PRO A 275 44.44 37.91 -5.62
C PRO A 275 44.19 36.40 -5.81
N GLU A 276 44.29 35.62 -4.74
CA GLU A 276 44.09 34.16 -4.75
C GLU A 276 42.75 33.72 -4.13
N ILE A 277 42.05 34.60 -3.40
CA ILE A 277 40.84 34.25 -2.65
C ILE A 277 39.67 35.15 -3.07
N SER A 278 38.60 34.53 -3.55
CA SER A 278 37.34 35.20 -3.88
C SER A 278 36.19 34.59 -3.09
N ALA A 279 35.29 35.43 -2.60
CA ALA A 279 34.03 35.03 -2.00
C ALA A 279 32.90 35.15 -3.03
N PHE A 280 32.00 34.16 -3.08
CA PHE A 280 30.86 34.17 -3.99
C PHE A 280 29.57 34.14 -3.18
N VAL A 281 28.60 34.96 -3.57
CA VAL A 281 27.24 34.92 -3.06
C VAL A 281 26.29 34.90 -4.23
N GLY A 282 25.28 34.03 -4.20
CA GLY A 282 24.37 33.88 -5.32
C GLY A 282 23.20 32.98 -5.01
N GLY A 283 22.24 32.99 -5.93
CA GLY A 283 21.15 32.02 -5.97
C GLY A 283 21.42 30.98 -7.03
N PHE A 284 20.90 29.78 -6.82
CA PHE A 284 20.85 28.76 -7.86
C PHE A 284 19.45 28.20 -8.01
N TYR A 285 19.10 27.88 -9.26
CA TYR A 285 17.95 27.07 -9.60
C TYR A 285 18.45 25.71 -10.06
N HIS A 286 18.07 24.65 -9.34
CA HIS A 286 18.40 23.27 -9.69
C HIS A 286 17.12 22.54 -10.08
N ARG A 287 17.11 21.88 -11.24
CA ARG A 287 15.99 21.08 -11.70
C ARG A 287 16.44 19.76 -12.27
N VAL A 288 15.86 18.69 -11.74
CA VAL A 288 15.96 17.34 -12.28
C VAL A 288 14.94 17.19 -13.42
N VAL A 289 15.37 16.67 -14.56
CA VAL A 289 14.54 16.42 -15.73
C VAL A 289 13.76 15.13 -15.52
N GLY A 290 12.44 15.19 -15.74
CA GLY A 290 11.51 14.09 -15.54
C GLY A 290 10.24 14.53 -14.82
N ASP A 291 9.31 13.60 -14.67
CA ASP A 291 8.03 13.75 -13.96
C ASP A 291 8.15 13.58 -12.43
N GLY A 292 9.36 13.34 -11.92
CA GLY A 292 9.59 13.05 -10.51
C GLY A 292 9.15 11.64 -10.09
N VAL A 293 8.75 10.78 -11.03
CA VAL A 293 8.37 9.39 -10.76
C VAL A 293 9.62 8.51 -10.73
N TYR A 294 9.72 7.65 -9.73
CA TYR A 294 10.78 6.65 -9.62
C TYR A 294 10.12 5.28 -9.73
N ASP A 295 10.29 4.65 -10.89
CA ASP A 295 9.77 3.31 -11.17
C ASP A 295 10.71 2.22 -10.62
N ASP A 296 10.18 1.01 -10.45
CA ASP A 296 10.92 -0.19 -10.03
C ASP A 296 11.66 -0.07 -8.69
N LEU A 297 11.02 0.53 -7.69
CA LEU A 297 11.51 0.45 -6.32
C LEU A 297 11.47 -1.03 -5.86
N PRO A 298 12.61 -1.60 -5.40
CA PRO A 298 12.65 -2.99 -4.98
C PRO A 298 11.77 -3.15 -3.74
N ALA A 299 10.82 -4.06 -3.83
CA ALA A 299 10.03 -4.48 -2.69
C ALA A 299 10.49 -5.83 -2.19
N GLN A 300 10.42 -6.03 -0.87
CA GLN A 300 10.69 -7.32 -0.26
C GLN A 300 9.38 -8.08 -0.07
N LEU A 301 9.35 -9.32 -0.58
CA LEU A 301 8.29 -10.29 -0.29
C LEU A 301 8.47 -10.81 1.15
N LEU A 302 7.42 -10.72 1.97
CA LEU A 302 7.34 -11.34 3.30
C LEU A 302 6.91 -12.81 3.24
#